data_AF-A0A2A9MM12-F1
#
_entry.id   AF-A0A2A9MM12-F1
#
_cell.length_a   1.000
_cell.length_b   1.000
_cell.length_c   1.000
_cell.angle_alpha   90.00
_cell.angle_beta   90.00
_cell.angle_gamma   90.00
#
_symmetry.space_group_name_H-M   'P 1'
#
loop_
_entity.id
_entity.type
_entity.pdbx_description
1 polymer ?
#
loop_
_entity_poly.entity_id
_entity_poly.type
_entity_poly.pdbx_seq_one_letter_code
_entity_poly.pdbx_strand_id
1 'polypeptide(L)'
;MQSLSSQTRIPARRGSPMLTACAVELPFSKALFSCSSLLHLLVLAGVFVHVQRARAEEPIPVCEPAGNAVALHLTNEKLNKVQFKCGENLTTLLPEKKPATHQTHFCQDPKCTVQVPLGGLAFSEDPLVSVAAPAAAQQTTYTVSVEKLPDTPYTAYFVCSAQSKSPERSMRSPVAADSSPALCVVQVSVWASKPTTVPSPNVCDGTSSKKLSLKVGEDVEPVTFACGEKRELSPALFDDVFQTATEGQEMTAKLQSLIPQAKLIANGFDGSAHQVPAYTLTVPELPETGPVQLLYKCAATKKSGKNRTRPEEEGLDSSETAAECEVMVEVAKRPPSPGSDDETSEQRRTNLVAVSSVAFLLAPYIVVIA
;
A
#
# COMPACT_ATOMS: atom_id res chain seq x y z
N MET A 1 25.80 44.62 31.80
CA MET A 1 26.10 44.77 33.24
C MET A 1 26.26 43.36 33.82
N GLN A 2 27.52 42.90 33.93
CA GLN A 2 28.21 42.45 35.18
C GLN A 2 27.47 41.31 35.91
N SER A 3 27.94 40.05 36.01
CA SER A 3 29.20 39.44 36.52
C SER A 3 28.91 38.65 37.82
N LEU A 4 29.75 37.64 38.11
CA LEU A 4 29.85 36.72 39.27
C LEU A 4 29.11 35.38 39.06
N SER A 5 29.74 34.23 38.79
CA SER A 5 30.91 33.52 39.37
C SER A 5 30.70 33.02 40.82
N SER A 6 30.59 31.70 40.98
CA SER A 6 31.10 30.97 42.16
C SER A 6 31.17 29.46 41.92
N GLN A 7 32.41 28.97 41.89
CA GLN A 7 32.77 27.59 42.22
C GLN A 7 32.75 27.43 43.75
N THR A 8 32.36 26.24 44.22
CA THR A 8 32.76 25.80 45.57
C THR A 8 33.15 24.33 45.57
N ARG A 9 34.25 24.07 46.27
CA ARG A 9 35.04 22.85 46.41
C ARG A 9 34.75 22.19 47.78
N ILE A 10 34.85 20.84 47.83
CA ILE A 10 35.47 19.98 48.89
C ILE A 10 34.67 19.88 50.24
N PRO A 11 34.70 18.78 51.07
CA PRO A 11 35.71 17.71 51.21
C PRO A 11 35.26 16.24 51.31
N ALA A 12 36.31 15.40 51.30
CA ALA A 12 36.41 13.98 51.59
C ALA A 12 36.29 13.57 53.07
N ARG A 13 35.93 12.29 53.33
CA ARG A 13 36.51 11.39 54.35
C ARG A 13 35.87 9.99 54.25
N ARG A 14 36.65 8.94 53.95
CA ARG A 14 37.36 7.98 54.84
C ARG A 14 36.51 6.79 55.26
N GLY A 15 37.03 5.59 55.00
CA GLY A 15 36.59 4.36 55.65
C GLY A 15 37.16 3.08 55.04
N SER A 16 38.48 2.89 55.10
CA SER A 16 39.12 1.56 55.02
C SER A 16 39.52 1.13 56.43
N PRO A 17 39.43 -0.17 56.73
CA PRO A 17 40.59 -0.90 57.25
C PRO A 17 40.75 -2.23 56.50
N MET A 18 41.94 -2.55 55.98
CA MET A 18 43.01 -3.32 56.67
C MET A 18 42.52 -4.66 57.20
N LEU A 19 43.06 -5.76 56.64
CA LEU A 19 43.55 -6.88 57.44
C LEU A 19 44.65 -7.63 56.67
N THR A 20 45.69 -7.95 57.43
CA THR A 20 47.00 -8.43 57.04
C THR A 20 47.06 -9.96 57.08
N ALA A 21 48.01 -10.48 56.32
CA ALA A 21 48.51 -11.85 56.16
C ALA A 21 48.32 -12.87 57.29
N CYS A 22 48.25 -14.15 56.89
CA CYS A 22 49.15 -15.20 57.38
C CYS A 22 49.24 -16.33 56.36
N ALA A 23 50.47 -16.71 56.03
CA ALA A 23 50.81 -17.94 55.34
C ALA A 23 50.65 -19.13 56.31
N VAL A 24 50.08 -20.23 55.84
CA VAL A 24 50.17 -21.55 56.48
C VAL A 24 50.31 -22.56 55.34
N GLU A 25 51.51 -23.14 55.22
CA GLU A 25 51.75 -24.39 54.52
C GLU A 25 50.90 -25.51 55.13
N LEU A 26 50.59 -26.57 54.38
CA LEU A 26 50.47 -27.97 54.84
C LEU A 26 50.14 -28.88 53.62
N PRO A 27 50.34 -30.21 53.70
CA PRO A 27 51.01 -30.99 52.66
C PRO A 27 50.10 -32.02 51.95
N PHE A 28 50.73 -32.70 50.98
CA PHE A 28 50.28 -33.91 50.30
C PHE A 28 49.51 -34.93 51.19
N SER A 29 48.28 -35.30 50.79
CA SER A 29 47.89 -36.71 50.56
C SER A 29 46.43 -36.91 50.17
N LYS A 30 46.26 -37.61 49.05
CA LYS A 30 45.21 -38.59 48.67
C LYS A 30 43.96 -38.68 49.57
N ALA A 31 42.80 -38.37 49.01
CA ALA A 31 41.62 -39.23 49.15
C ALA A 31 40.53 -38.87 48.12
N LEU A 32 39.83 -39.90 47.70
CA LEU A 32 38.81 -40.04 46.66
C LEU A 32 37.55 -39.19 46.91
N PHE A 33 36.71 -39.14 45.86
CA PHE A 33 35.30 -38.71 45.83
C PHE A 33 34.99 -37.25 45.45
N SER A 34 34.70 -37.03 44.17
CA SER A 34 33.32 -36.76 43.70
C SER A 34 33.37 -36.06 42.34
N CYS A 35 33.46 -36.88 41.28
CA CYS A 35 33.52 -36.46 39.87
C CYS A 35 32.16 -35.94 39.34
N SER A 36 31.26 -35.45 40.21
CA SER A 36 29.90 -35.02 39.84
C SER A 36 29.71 -33.50 39.79
N SER A 37 30.61 -32.71 40.40
CA SER A 37 30.44 -31.24 40.44
C SER A 37 31.15 -30.48 39.31
N LEU A 38 32.17 -31.06 38.65
CA LEU A 38 32.81 -30.41 37.50
C LEU A 38 32.00 -30.53 36.20
N LEU A 39 31.13 -31.54 36.09
CA LEU A 39 30.26 -31.69 34.91
C LEU A 39 29.15 -30.62 34.89
N HIS A 40 28.64 -30.21 36.05
CA HIS A 40 27.63 -29.14 36.12
C HIS A 40 28.19 -27.74 35.83
N LEU A 41 29.46 -27.48 36.16
CA LEU A 41 30.07 -26.18 35.85
C LEU A 41 30.34 -26.03 34.34
N LEU A 42 30.70 -27.11 33.63
CA LEU A 42 30.86 -27.11 32.17
C LEU A 42 29.51 -27.08 31.43
N VAL A 43 28.45 -27.66 32.01
CA VAL A 43 27.09 -27.56 31.44
C VAL A 43 26.50 -26.16 31.61
N LEU A 44 26.85 -25.42 32.68
CA LEU A 44 26.39 -24.03 32.87
C LEU A 44 27.19 -23.00 32.06
N ALA A 45 28.45 -23.28 31.70
CA ALA A 45 29.22 -22.43 30.80
C ALA A 45 28.91 -22.66 29.30
N GLY A 46 28.28 -23.78 28.94
CA GLY A 46 27.98 -24.16 27.56
C GLY A 46 26.69 -23.58 26.96
N VAL A 47 25.84 -22.90 27.74
CA VAL A 47 24.48 -22.48 27.30
C VAL A 47 24.40 -21.01 26.91
N PHE A 48 25.42 -20.19 27.17
CA PHE A 48 25.43 -18.78 26.79
C PHE A 48 26.30 -18.49 25.55
N VAL A 49 26.24 -19.37 24.54
CA VAL A 49 26.47 -18.90 23.17
C VAL A 49 25.22 -18.14 22.78
N HIS A 50 25.24 -16.82 23.01
CA HIS A 50 24.33 -15.88 22.38
C HIS A 50 24.38 -16.14 20.87
N VAL A 51 23.41 -16.91 20.37
CA VAL A 51 23.06 -16.93 18.95
C VAL A 51 22.49 -15.54 18.68
N GLN A 52 23.39 -14.59 18.41
CA GLN A 52 23.06 -13.36 17.70
C GLN A 52 22.57 -13.81 16.33
N ARG A 53 21.26 -14.07 16.25
CA ARG A 53 20.58 -14.34 15.00
C ARG A 53 20.65 -13.04 14.20
N ALA A 54 21.70 -12.92 13.39
CA ALA A 54 21.80 -11.88 12.38
C ALA A 54 20.47 -11.89 11.63
N ARG A 55 19.69 -10.82 11.83
CA ARG A 55 18.41 -10.65 11.18
C ARG A 55 18.74 -10.52 9.71
N ALA A 56 18.32 -11.51 8.90
CA ALA A 56 18.48 -11.42 7.46
C ALA A 56 17.82 -10.12 7.01
N GLU A 57 18.60 -9.23 6.42
CA GLU A 57 18.11 -8.00 5.81
C GLU A 57 17.16 -8.41 4.69
N GLU A 58 15.92 -7.90 4.72
CA GLU A 58 14.98 -8.19 3.65
C GLU A 58 15.49 -7.58 2.34
N PRO A 59 15.36 -8.28 1.20
CA PRO A 59 15.85 -7.78 -0.07
C PRO A 59 15.12 -6.48 -0.44
N ILE A 60 15.88 -5.48 -0.89
CA ILE A 60 15.32 -4.21 -1.37
C ILE A 60 14.45 -4.48 -2.61
N PRO A 61 13.16 -4.10 -2.61
CA PRO A 61 12.28 -4.34 -3.75
C PRO A 61 12.72 -3.53 -4.98
N VAL A 62 12.56 -4.15 -6.15
CA VAL A 62 12.93 -3.57 -7.44
C VAL A 62 11.66 -3.34 -8.25
N CYS A 63 11.50 -2.12 -8.77
CA CYS A 63 10.40 -1.72 -9.62
C CYS A 63 10.72 -2.08 -11.08
N GLU A 64 10.23 -3.22 -11.56
CA GLU A 64 10.53 -3.72 -12.91
C GLU A 64 9.49 -3.26 -13.96
N PRO A 65 9.89 -3.07 -15.24
CA PRO A 65 8.97 -2.70 -16.30
C PRO A 65 7.88 -3.76 -16.50
N ALA A 66 6.63 -3.33 -16.68
CA ALA A 66 5.46 -4.22 -16.79
C ALA A 66 5.24 -5.18 -15.60
N GLY A 67 5.97 -4.98 -14.49
CA GLY A 67 5.72 -5.66 -13.22
C GLY A 67 4.55 -5.03 -12.47
N ASN A 68 4.14 -5.69 -11.38
CA ASN A 68 3.25 -5.08 -10.41
C ASN A 68 3.94 -3.87 -9.77
N ALA A 69 3.15 -2.86 -9.39
CA ALA A 69 3.66 -1.73 -8.62
C ALA A 69 4.31 -2.19 -7.31
N VAL A 70 5.33 -1.44 -6.89
CA VAL A 70 5.98 -1.66 -5.60
C VAL A 70 5.23 -0.88 -4.53
N ALA A 71 4.52 -1.57 -3.64
CA ALA A 71 3.82 -0.96 -2.52
C ALA A 71 4.68 -1.02 -1.25
N LEU A 72 4.91 0.14 -0.62
CA LEU A 72 5.73 0.31 0.57
C LEU A 72 4.96 1.06 1.65
N HIS A 73 5.29 0.82 2.91
CA HIS A 73 4.64 1.47 4.05
C HIS A 73 5.68 2.10 5.00
N LEU A 74 5.54 3.39 5.28
CA LEU A 74 6.26 4.07 6.35
C LEU A 74 5.43 4.01 7.64
N THR A 75 5.97 3.37 8.66
CA THR A 75 5.25 2.95 9.88
C THR A 75 5.99 3.33 11.17
N ASN A 76 5.32 3.21 12.32
CA ASN A 76 5.83 3.66 13.62
C ASN A 76 6.86 2.75 14.30
N GLU A 77 6.87 1.44 14.05
CA GLU A 77 7.68 0.49 14.87
C GLU A 77 8.99 0.05 14.23
N LYS A 78 9.14 0.06 12.90
CA LYS A 78 10.24 -0.67 12.25
C LYS A 78 10.99 0.08 11.18
N LEU A 79 10.35 1.02 10.50
CA LEU A 79 10.96 1.68 9.36
C LEU A 79 10.31 3.06 9.17
N ASN A 80 10.89 4.04 9.87
CA ASN A 80 10.83 5.44 9.45
C ASN A 80 11.50 5.65 8.08
N LYS A 81 11.96 4.59 7.41
CA LYS A 81 12.57 4.61 6.08
C LYS A 81 12.19 3.37 5.28
N VAL A 82 11.86 3.52 4.01
CA VAL A 82 11.68 2.43 3.05
C VAL A 82 12.67 2.60 1.92
N GLN A 83 13.05 1.49 1.28
CA GLN A 83 14.00 1.49 0.17
C GLN A 83 13.43 0.80 -1.05
N PHE A 84 13.80 1.28 -2.23
CA PHE A 84 13.49 0.63 -3.48
C PHE A 84 14.55 0.93 -4.54
N LYS A 85 14.49 0.19 -5.64
CA LYS A 85 15.33 0.41 -6.82
C LYS A 85 14.44 0.51 -8.06
N CYS A 86 14.88 1.26 -9.05
CA CYS A 86 14.33 1.11 -10.40
C CYS A 86 14.99 -0.08 -11.10
N GLY A 87 14.18 -0.86 -11.82
CA GLY A 87 14.60 -2.02 -12.60
C GLY A 87 15.51 -1.64 -13.76
N GLU A 88 16.04 -2.66 -14.42
CA GLU A 88 16.91 -2.46 -15.57
C GLU A 88 16.16 -1.71 -16.69
N ASN A 89 16.83 -0.78 -17.37
CA ASN A 89 16.29 0.08 -18.42
C ASN A 89 15.30 1.18 -17.96
N LEU A 90 14.95 1.26 -16.67
CA LEU A 90 14.22 2.39 -16.09
C LEU A 90 15.20 3.41 -15.51
N THR A 91 15.73 4.26 -16.39
CA THR A 91 16.83 5.19 -16.06
C THR A 91 16.38 6.51 -15.45
N THR A 92 15.10 6.83 -15.52
CA THR A 92 14.53 8.09 -15.02
C THR A 92 13.63 7.82 -13.82
N LEU A 93 13.80 8.60 -12.75
CA LEU A 93 12.86 8.64 -11.62
C LEU A 93 12.06 9.95 -11.68
N LEU A 94 10.73 9.83 -11.62
CA LEU A 94 9.81 10.95 -11.47
C LEU A 94 9.32 11.07 -10.02
N PRO A 95 9.15 12.30 -9.49
CA PRO A 95 9.43 13.58 -10.16
C PRO A 95 10.92 13.77 -10.44
N GLU A 96 11.27 14.38 -11.57
CA GLU A 96 12.69 14.60 -11.90
C GLU A 96 13.33 15.55 -10.88
N LYS A 97 14.51 15.18 -10.38
CA LYS A 97 15.33 16.10 -9.60
C LYS A 97 15.85 17.22 -10.49
N LYS A 98 15.88 18.45 -9.99
CA LYS A 98 16.58 19.53 -10.68
C LYS A 98 18.10 19.29 -10.57
N PRO A 99 18.89 19.58 -11.62
CA PRO A 99 20.34 19.41 -11.58
C PRO A 99 20.95 20.12 -10.37
N ALA A 100 21.84 19.43 -9.65
CA ALA A 100 22.53 19.90 -8.43
C ALA A 100 21.66 20.13 -7.18
N THR A 101 20.41 19.65 -7.17
CA THR A 101 19.54 19.70 -5.97
C THR A 101 19.09 18.31 -5.54
N HIS A 102 18.77 18.16 -4.27
CA HIS A 102 18.08 16.98 -3.75
C HIS A 102 16.68 16.88 -4.34
N GLN A 103 16.10 15.67 -4.33
CA GLN A 103 14.68 15.50 -4.59
C GLN A 103 13.89 16.39 -3.62
N THR A 104 12.96 17.17 -4.15
CA THR A 104 12.18 18.14 -3.36
C THR A 104 10.68 17.87 -3.41
N HIS A 105 10.24 16.98 -4.30
CA HIS A 105 8.84 16.69 -4.55
C HIS A 105 8.57 15.19 -4.65
N PHE A 106 7.32 14.80 -4.46
CA PHE A 106 6.78 13.50 -4.84
C PHE A 106 5.54 13.70 -5.73
N CYS A 107 5.14 12.64 -6.44
CA CYS A 107 3.93 12.67 -7.26
C CYS A 107 2.71 12.38 -6.38
N GLN A 108 1.64 13.18 -6.47
CA GLN A 108 0.38 12.92 -5.77
C GLN A 108 -0.46 11.83 -6.46
N ASP A 109 -0.16 11.53 -7.73
CA ASP A 109 -0.83 10.52 -8.54
C ASP A 109 0.19 9.60 -9.25
N PRO A 110 -0.20 8.37 -9.63
CA PRO A 110 0.72 7.38 -10.21
C PRO A 110 1.21 7.73 -11.62
N LYS A 111 0.61 8.71 -12.31
CA LYS A 111 1.09 9.23 -13.60
C LYS A 111 2.03 10.43 -13.44
N CYS A 112 2.23 10.90 -12.20
CA CYS A 112 3.01 12.07 -11.87
C CYS A 112 2.56 13.36 -12.58
N THR A 113 1.26 13.53 -12.77
CA THR A 113 0.68 14.76 -13.34
C THR A 113 0.66 15.91 -12.33
N VAL A 114 0.56 15.59 -11.04
CA VAL A 114 0.56 16.53 -9.92
C VAL A 114 1.75 16.23 -9.02
N GLN A 115 2.60 17.22 -8.82
CA GLN A 115 3.77 17.13 -7.95
C GLN A 115 3.57 18.02 -6.73
N VAL A 116 3.92 17.51 -5.56
CA VAL A 116 3.80 18.23 -4.30
C VAL A 116 5.12 18.17 -3.53
N PRO A 117 5.45 19.20 -2.72
CA PRO A 117 6.69 19.19 -1.93
C PRO A 117 6.77 17.98 -1.00
N LEU A 118 7.98 17.47 -0.75
CA LEU A 118 8.22 16.35 0.18
C LEU A 118 7.63 16.58 1.59
N GLY A 119 7.53 17.84 2.02
CA GLY A 119 6.99 18.18 3.33
C GLY A 119 7.79 17.51 4.45
N GLY A 120 7.13 16.68 5.26
CA GLY A 120 7.78 15.92 6.33
C GLY A 120 8.58 14.68 5.88
N LEU A 121 8.63 14.39 4.58
CA LEU A 121 9.44 13.30 4.03
C LEU A 121 10.87 13.76 3.75
N ALA A 122 11.82 12.86 3.94
CA ALA A 122 13.19 12.97 3.48
C ALA A 122 13.46 11.91 2.40
N PHE A 123 14.20 12.31 1.37
CA PHE A 123 14.54 11.45 0.23
C PHE A 123 16.05 11.46 0.01
N SER A 124 16.66 10.27 -0.13
CA SER A 124 18.08 10.13 -0.45
C SER A 124 18.33 9.10 -1.54
N GLU A 125 19.44 9.29 -2.24
CA GLU A 125 19.91 8.44 -3.33
C GLU A 125 21.29 7.92 -2.98
N ASP A 126 21.44 6.60 -2.95
CA ASP A 126 22.71 5.94 -2.74
C ASP A 126 23.10 5.21 -4.03
N PRO A 127 23.98 5.78 -4.88
CA PRO A 127 24.45 5.11 -6.07
C PRO A 127 25.34 3.94 -5.66
N LEU A 128 24.93 2.70 -5.97
CA LEU A 128 25.87 1.57 -5.87
C LEU A 128 26.88 1.67 -7.00
N VAL A 129 28.08 2.14 -6.68
CA VAL A 129 29.25 2.02 -7.55
C VAL A 129 29.80 0.60 -7.35
N SER A 130 29.34 -0.36 -8.15
CA SER A 130 29.99 -1.67 -8.16
C SER A 130 31.33 -1.53 -8.89
N VAL A 131 32.43 -1.81 -8.19
CA VAL A 131 33.81 -1.70 -8.71
C VAL A 131 34.13 -2.80 -9.75
N ALA A 132 33.19 -3.71 -10.02
CA ALA A 132 33.38 -4.89 -10.86
C ALA A 132 32.39 -5.04 -12.03
N ALA A 133 31.42 -4.14 -12.21
CA ALA A 133 30.55 -4.17 -13.39
C ALA A 133 31.03 -3.17 -14.46
N PRO A 134 30.89 -3.49 -15.76
CA PRO A 134 31.08 -2.49 -16.82
C PRO A 134 30.15 -1.29 -16.55
N ALA A 135 30.54 -0.11 -17.04
CA ALA A 135 29.95 1.21 -16.78
C ALA A 135 28.45 1.40 -17.12
N ALA A 136 27.69 0.32 -17.36
CA ALA A 136 26.34 0.32 -17.91
C ALA A 136 25.21 0.02 -16.89
N ALA A 137 25.49 -0.25 -15.61
CA ALA A 137 24.43 -0.46 -14.61
C ALA A 137 24.78 0.17 -13.25
N GLN A 138 24.74 1.50 -13.18
CA GLN A 138 24.64 2.18 -11.89
C GLN A 138 23.23 1.94 -11.36
N GLN A 139 23.07 1.03 -10.40
CA GLN A 139 21.79 0.80 -9.75
C GLN A 139 21.70 1.69 -8.51
N THR A 140 20.93 2.78 -8.61
CA THR A 140 20.68 3.68 -7.48
C THR A 140 19.66 3.04 -6.54
N THR A 141 19.99 3.02 -5.25
CA THR A 141 19.01 2.71 -4.20
C THR A 141 18.39 4.02 -3.74
N TYR A 142 17.06 4.09 -3.78
CA TYR A 142 16.29 5.22 -3.30
C TYR A 142 15.79 4.93 -1.90
N THR A 143 15.95 5.88 -0.99
CA THR A 143 15.44 5.79 0.37
C THR A 143 14.45 6.92 0.61
N VAL A 144 13.24 6.58 1.03
CA VAL A 144 12.21 7.53 1.49
C VAL A 144 12.06 7.37 2.99
N SER A 145 12.06 8.47 3.73
CA SER A 145 11.99 8.42 5.19
C SER A 145 11.13 9.53 5.76
N VAL A 146 10.72 9.38 7.01
CA VAL A 146 9.91 10.35 7.76
C VAL A 146 10.42 10.41 9.20
N GLU A 147 10.67 11.61 9.72
CA GLU A 147 11.13 11.77 11.11
C GLU A 147 9.99 11.48 12.09
N LYS A 148 8.81 12.04 11.80
CA LYS A 148 7.59 11.87 12.59
C LYS A 148 6.41 11.63 11.67
N LEU A 149 5.63 10.60 11.96
CA LEU A 149 4.41 10.31 11.22
C LEU A 149 3.42 11.50 11.26
N PRO A 150 2.75 11.81 10.15
CA PRO A 150 1.73 12.86 10.08
C PRO A 150 0.50 12.52 10.93
N ASP A 151 -0.37 13.52 11.14
CA ASP A 151 -1.68 13.27 11.80
C ASP A 151 -2.71 12.65 10.85
N THR A 152 -2.56 12.87 9.55
CA THR A 152 -3.44 12.32 8.50
C THR A 152 -2.59 11.48 7.55
N PRO A 153 -3.00 10.23 7.25
CA PRO A 153 -2.23 9.38 6.35
C PRO A 153 -2.34 9.90 4.91
N TYR A 154 -1.32 9.63 4.09
CA TYR A 154 -1.33 9.97 2.68
C TYR A 154 -0.47 9.00 1.87
N THR A 155 -0.59 9.08 0.55
CA THR A 155 0.19 8.26 -0.38
C THR A 155 1.10 9.17 -1.20
N ALA A 156 2.38 8.78 -1.30
CA ALA A 156 3.36 9.41 -2.18
C ALA A 156 3.74 8.44 -3.30
N TYR A 157 3.78 8.93 -4.54
CA TYR A 157 4.16 8.12 -5.69
C TYR A 157 5.51 8.56 -6.25
N PHE A 158 6.27 7.58 -6.72
CA PHE A 158 7.45 7.76 -7.54
C PHE A 158 7.33 6.88 -8.78
N VAL A 159 7.80 7.34 -9.93
CA VAL A 159 7.66 6.60 -11.19
C VAL A 159 9.03 6.34 -11.78
N CYS A 160 9.39 5.06 -11.89
CA CYS A 160 10.55 4.61 -12.65
C CYS A 160 10.14 4.51 -14.13
N SER A 161 10.82 5.21 -15.02
CA SER A 161 10.53 5.20 -16.46
C SER A 161 11.80 5.06 -17.30
N ALA A 162 11.65 4.50 -18.49
CA ALA A 162 12.70 4.57 -19.50
C ALA A 162 12.83 6.03 -19.99
N GLN A 163 14.07 6.52 -20.16
CA GLN A 163 14.30 7.85 -20.70
C GLN A 163 13.71 7.96 -22.11
N SER A 164 12.73 8.85 -22.30
CA SER A 164 12.30 9.22 -23.65
C SER A 164 13.42 10.05 -24.27
N LYS A 165 13.97 9.59 -25.40
CA LYS A 165 14.85 10.44 -26.20
C LYS A 165 14.00 11.64 -26.66
N SER A 166 14.39 12.84 -26.22
CA SER A 166 13.81 14.14 -26.60
C SER A 166 13.55 14.26 -28.13
N PRO A 167 12.51 15.02 -28.58
CA PRO A 167 12.03 15.02 -29.96
C PRO A 167 12.85 15.92 -30.89
N GLU A 168 14.16 15.68 -31.01
CA GLU A 168 15.00 16.31 -32.04
C GLU A 168 15.83 15.26 -32.78
N ARG A 169 15.14 14.51 -33.64
CA ARG A 169 15.60 13.87 -34.89
C ARG A 169 14.84 12.56 -35.07
N SER A 170 13.75 12.62 -35.83
CA SER A 170 13.44 11.49 -36.71
C SER A 170 12.45 11.92 -37.79
N MET A 171 12.96 12.57 -38.84
CA MET A 171 12.35 12.36 -40.15
C MET A 171 12.89 11.03 -40.68
N ARG A 172 11.96 10.08 -40.89
CA ARG A 172 12.04 8.76 -41.56
C ARG A 172 11.96 7.53 -40.65
N SER A 173 10.73 7.08 -40.39
CA SER A 173 10.10 5.90 -41.04
C SER A 173 9.04 5.29 -40.12
N PRO A 174 7.86 4.90 -40.63
CA PRO A 174 6.80 4.30 -39.83
C PRO A 174 6.85 2.77 -39.96
N VAL A 175 7.20 2.03 -38.89
CA VAL A 175 6.79 0.63 -38.72
C VAL A 175 6.64 0.32 -37.21
N ALA A 176 5.38 0.10 -36.83
CA ALA A 176 4.83 -0.69 -35.72
C ALA A 176 5.68 -0.96 -34.47
N ALA A 177 5.20 -0.49 -33.31
CA ALA A 177 4.53 -1.35 -32.34
C ALA A 177 3.96 -0.50 -31.20
N ASP A 178 2.74 -0.84 -30.85
CA ASP A 178 1.90 -0.37 -29.75
C ASP A 178 2.58 -0.62 -28.39
N SER A 179 3.67 0.10 -28.11
CA SER A 179 4.44 -0.04 -26.87
C SER A 179 4.13 1.15 -25.98
N SER A 180 3.23 0.94 -25.03
CA SER A 180 3.14 1.81 -23.85
C SER A 180 4.55 1.97 -23.26
N PRO A 181 5.00 3.18 -22.91
CA PRO A 181 6.35 3.38 -22.40
C PRO A 181 6.58 2.49 -21.18
N ALA A 182 7.70 1.79 -21.15
CA ALA A 182 8.09 0.97 -20.01
C ALA A 182 8.16 1.85 -18.75
N LEU A 183 7.22 1.62 -17.83
CA LEU A 183 7.07 2.36 -16.59
C LEU A 183 6.76 1.39 -15.45
N CYS A 184 7.20 1.77 -14.26
CA CYS A 184 6.85 1.09 -13.02
C CYS A 184 6.57 2.13 -11.93
N VAL A 185 5.51 1.92 -11.15
CA VAL A 185 5.08 2.83 -10.10
C VAL A 185 5.50 2.29 -8.74
N VAL A 186 6.11 3.14 -7.94
CA VAL A 186 6.38 2.91 -6.52
C VAL A 186 5.37 3.73 -5.73
N GLN A 187 4.57 3.05 -4.92
CA GLN A 187 3.56 3.65 -4.05
C GLN A 187 4.03 3.54 -2.60
N VAL A 188 4.22 4.69 -1.95
CA VAL A 188 4.62 4.77 -0.54
C VAL A 188 3.44 5.28 0.28
N SER A 189 2.83 4.41 1.09
CA SER A 189 1.84 4.83 2.07
C SER A 189 2.53 5.37 3.32
N VAL A 190 2.24 6.62 3.66
CA VAL A 190 2.72 7.27 4.87
C VAL A 190 1.61 7.22 5.90
N TRP A 191 1.76 6.35 6.90
CA TRP A 191 0.72 6.16 7.93
C TRP A 191 0.63 7.34 8.86
N ALA A 192 -0.53 7.51 9.47
CA ALA A 192 -0.71 8.50 10.51
C ALA A 192 -0.13 8.01 11.85
N SER A 193 0.11 8.98 12.73
CA SER A 193 0.48 8.75 14.13
C SER A 193 -0.59 7.96 14.89
N LYS A 194 -1.86 8.09 14.48
CA LYS A 194 -2.99 7.32 15.01
C LYS A 194 -3.43 6.28 13.98
N PRO A 195 -3.53 4.99 14.39
CA PRO A 195 -4.07 3.96 13.53
C PRO A 195 -5.57 4.18 13.26
N THR A 196 -6.05 3.56 12.19
CA THR A 196 -7.46 3.50 11.81
C THR A 196 -8.16 2.36 12.54
N THR A 197 -9.30 2.67 13.15
CA THR A 197 -10.21 1.66 13.70
C THR A 197 -11.01 1.00 12.57
N VAL A 198 -10.92 -0.31 12.48
CA VAL A 198 -11.66 -1.11 11.49
C VAL A 198 -12.66 -2.00 12.23
N PRO A 199 -13.97 -1.96 11.90
CA PRO A 199 -14.94 -2.87 12.47
C PRO A 199 -14.52 -4.33 12.26
N SER A 200 -14.65 -5.17 13.29
CA SER A 200 -14.33 -6.60 13.20
C SER A 200 -14.93 -7.34 11.98
N PRO A 201 -16.18 -7.09 11.54
CA PRO A 201 -16.69 -7.74 10.33
C PRO A 201 -15.93 -7.36 9.05
N ASN A 202 -15.26 -6.20 9.03
CA ASN A 202 -14.56 -5.66 7.86
C ASN A 202 -13.08 -6.06 7.80
N VAL A 203 -12.66 -7.03 8.61
CA VAL A 203 -11.29 -7.57 8.60
C VAL A 203 -11.28 -8.90 7.84
N CYS A 204 -10.38 -9.01 6.86
CA CYS A 204 -10.07 -10.25 6.17
C CYS A 204 -9.13 -11.12 7.03
N ASP A 205 -9.71 -11.84 7.98
CA ASP A 205 -9.03 -12.65 9.02
C ASP A 205 -8.28 -13.91 8.53
N GLY A 206 -8.32 -14.23 7.23
CA GLY A 206 -7.62 -15.41 6.69
C GLY A 206 -8.46 -16.69 6.71
N THR A 207 -9.69 -16.65 7.21
CA THR A 207 -10.58 -17.82 7.27
C THR A 207 -11.46 -17.92 6.02
N SER A 208 -11.17 -18.93 5.18
CA SER A 208 -11.85 -19.27 3.91
C SER A 208 -12.19 -18.09 2.98
N SER A 209 -12.87 -18.35 1.86
CA SER A 209 -13.21 -17.36 0.83
C SER A 209 -14.26 -16.35 1.30
N LYS A 210 -13.90 -15.52 2.28
CA LYS A 210 -14.77 -14.49 2.86
C LYS A 210 -14.97 -13.37 1.85
N LYS A 211 -16.23 -13.04 1.58
CA LYS A 211 -16.61 -11.86 0.79
C LYS A 211 -17.12 -10.77 1.74
N LEU A 212 -16.37 -9.67 1.85
CA LEU A 212 -16.79 -8.46 2.53
C LEU A 212 -17.65 -7.63 1.57
N SER A 213 -18.86 -7.29 1.98
CA SER A 213 -19.75 -6.40 1.23
C SER A 213 -19.90 -5.11 2.01
N LEU A 214 -19.34 -4.03 1.49
CA LEU A 214 -19.33 -2.69 2.08
C LEU A 214 -20.14 -1.74 1.21
N LYS A 215 -20.67 -0.67 1.81
CA LYS A 215 -21.48 0.31 1.08
C LYS A 215 -21.06 1.72 1.43
N VAL A 216 -20.95 2.57 0.41
CA VAL A 216 -20.89 4.03 0.55
C VAL A 216 -22.26 4.57 0.15
N GLY A 217 -23.00 5.11 1.13
CA GLY A 217 -24.35 5.60 0.97
C GLY A 217 -24.43 7.07 0.56
N GLU A 218 -25.63 7.63 0.65
CA GLU A 218 -25.93 9.05 0.37
C GLU A 218 -25.20 10.03 1.29
N ASP A 219 -24.86 9.58 2.49
CA ASP A 219 -24.09 10.30 3.50
C ASP A 219 -22.58 10.36 3.22
N VAL A 220 -22.13 9.70 2.14
CA VAL A 220 -20.72 9.64 1.69
C VAL A 220 -19.75 9.25 2.81
N GLU A 221 -20.21 8.41 3.75
CA GLU A 221 -19.37 7.93 4.85
C GLU A 221 -18.20 7.09 4.30
N PRO A 222 -16.94 7.39 4.70
CA PRO A 222 -15.80 6.57 4.30
C PRO A 222 -15.93 5.14 4.82
N VAL A 223 -15.62 4.16 3.97
CA VAL A 223 -15.60 2.76 4.39
C VAL A 223 -14.19 2.31 4.73
N THR A 224 -14.05 1.51 5.77
CA THR A 224 -12.77 0.96 6.22
C THR A 224 -12.77 -0.56 6.25
N PHE A 225 -11.64 -1.15 5.85
CA PHE A 225 -11.40 -2.59 5.88
C PHE A 225 -9.91 -2.89 6.07
N ALA A 226 -9.55 -4.12 6.45
CA ALA A 226 -8.15 -4.52 6.62
C ALA A 226 -7.89 -5.90 6.01
N CYS A 227 -6.71 -6.08 5.41
CA CYS A 227 -6.35 -7.35 4.78
C CYS A 227 -5.92 -8.45 5.76
N GLY A 228 -5.84 -8.16 7.06
CA GLY A 228 -5.33 -9.12 8.05
C GLY A 228 -3.83 -9.36 7.91
N GLU A 229 -3.28 -10.25 8.74
CA GLU A 229 -1.84 -10.46 8.81
C GLU A 229 -1.29 -11.25 7.61
N LYS A 230 -0.11 -10.85 7.12
CA LYS A 230 0.64 -11.51 6.02
C LYS A 230 -0.13 -11.59 4.69
N ARG A 231 -1.02 -10.63 4.48
CA ARG A 231 -1.80 -10.50 3.26
C ARG A 231 -1.64 -9.11 2.69
N GLU A 232 -1.68 -9.03 1.38
CA GLU A 232 -1.55 -7.78 0.63
C GLU A 232 -2.82 -7.51 -0.17
N LEU A 233 -3.10 -6.23 -0.36
CA LEU A 233 -4.18 -5.76 -1.21
C LEU A 233 -3.82 -5.95 -2.68
N SER A 234 -4.80 -6.40 -3.45
CA SER A 234 -4.78 -6.49 -4.91
C SER A 234 -6.02 -5.78 -5.48
N PRO A 235 -5.89 -4.89 -6.49
CA PRO A 235 -4.63 -4.46 -7.09
C PRO A 235 -3.72 -3.73 -6.09
N ALA A 236 -2.41 -3.78 -6.32
CA ALA A 236 -1.43 -3.18 -5.40
C ALA A 236 -1.47 -1.63 -5.41
N LEU A 237 -1.82 -1.03 -6.55
CA LEU A 237 -2.02 0.42 -6.67
C LEU A 237 -3.40 0.81 -6.16
N PHE A 238 -3.46 1.84 -5.31
CA PHE A 238 -4.70 2.34 -4.73
C PHE A 238 -5.61 3.07 -5.74
N ASP A 239 -5.03 3.47 -6.88
CA ASP A 239 -5.74 4.05 -8.01
C ASP A 239 -6.36 3.00 -8.94
N ASP A 240 -6.14 1.71 -8.65
CA ASP A 240 -6.62 0.58 -9.45
C ASP A 240 -7.66 -0.23 -8.67
N VAL A 241 -8.66 -0.71 -9.40
CA VAL A 241 -9.72 -1.59 -8.89
C VAL A 241 -10.01 -2.71 -9.88
N PHE A 242 -10.51 -3.84 -9.41
CA PHE A 242 -11.06 -4.84 -10.31
C PHE A 242 -12.52 -4.49 -10.67
N GLN A 243 -12.86 -4.71 -11.94
CA GLN A 243 -14.22 -4.74 -12.45
C GLN A 243 -14.52 -6.10 -13.07
N THR A 244 -15.73 -6.60 -12.86
CA THR A 244 -16.21 -7.82 -13.51
C THR A 244 -16.72 -7.47 -14.91
N ALA A 245 -16.08 -8.00 -15.93
CA ALA A 245 -16.55 -7.90 -17.31
C ALA A 245 -17.77 -8.79 -17.57
N THR A 246 -18.47 -8.53 -18.67
CA THR A 246 -19.67 -9.28 -19.09
C THR A 246 -19.45 -10.79 -19.24
N GLU A 247 -18.20 -11.22 -19.45
CA GLU A 247 -17.81 -12.63 -19.58
C GLU A 247 -17.31 -13.25 -18.27
N GLY A 248 -17.47 -12.56 -17.14
CA GLY A 248 -17.00 -13.02 -15.82
C GLY A 248 -15.50 -12.85 -15.59
N GLN A 249 -14.77 -12.30 -16.58
CA GLN A 249 -13.35 -11.99 -16.45
C GLN A 249 -13.14 -10.71 -15.65
N GLU A 250 -12.21 -10.73 -14.70
CA GLU A 250 -11.82 -9.52 -13.96
C GLU A 250 -10.85 -8.69 -14.80
N MET A 251 -11.13 -7.40 -14.90
CA MET A 251 -10.24 -6.42 -15.53
C MET A 251 -9.87 -5.33 -14.53
N THR A 252 -8.63 -4.88 -14.57
CA THR A 252 -8.21 -3.74 -13.76
C THR A 252 -8.65 -2.43 -14.43
N ALA A 253 -9.34 -1.57 -13.68
CA ALA A 253 -9.76 -0.23 -14.10
C ALA A 253 -9.23 0.83 -13.14
N LYS A 254 -9.20 2.10 -13.57
CA LYS A 254 -8.81 3.22 -12.71
C LYS A 254 -9.95 3.63 -11.79
N LEU A 255 -9.71 3.70 -10.49
CA LEU A 255 -10.69 4.13 -9.48
C LEU A 255 -11.34 5.46 -9.86
N GLN A 256 -10.52 6.45 -10.24
CA GLN A 256 -10.99 7.80 -10.55
C GLN A 256 -11.72 7.90 -11.91
N SER A 257 -11.60 6.88 -12.77
CA SER A 257 -12.41 6.81 -14.00
C SER A 257 -13.86 6.38 -13.72
N LEU A 258 -14.08 5.69 -12.60
CA LEU A 258 -15.40 5.20 -12.19
C LEU A 258 -16.07 6.18 -11.23
N ILE A 259 -15.29 6.73 -10.30
CA ILE A 259 -15.78 7.64 -9.28
C ILE A 259 -14.79 8.81 -9.19
N PRO A 260 -15.11 9.93 -9.85
CA PRO A 260 -14.25 11.12 -9.82
C PRO A 260 -13.98 11.52 -8.37
N GLN A 261 -12.72 11.80 -8.03
CA GLN A 261 -12.25 12.19 -6.69
C GLN A 261 -12.24 11.09 -5.61
N ALA A 262 -12.67 9.86 -5.90
CA ALA A 262 -12.51 8.76 -4.96
C ALA A 262 -11.02 8.48 -4.66
N LYS A 263 -10.74 8.14 -3.40
CA LYS A 263 -9.37 7.85 -2.93
C LYS A 263 -9.38 6.67 -1.98
N LEU A 264 -8.46 5.75 -2.19
CA LEU A 264 -8.11 4.70 -1.23
C LEU A 264 -6.78 5.07 -0.57
N ILE A 265 -6.74 5.06 0.76
CA ILE A 265 -5.54 5.38 1.55
C ILE A 265 -5.29 4.27 2.56
N ALA A 266 -4.03 3.89 2.75
CA ALA A 266 -3.62 2.95 3.79
C ALA A 266 -3.13 3.66 5.05
N ASN A 267 -3.45 3.08 6.20
CA ASN A 267 -2.98 3.47 7.52
C ASN A 267 -2.72 2.21 8.37
N GLY A 268 -2.18 2.36 9.58
CA GLY A 268 -2.08 1.24 10.52
C GLY A 268 -3.46 0.82 11.03
N PHE A 269 -3.67 -0.48 11.24
CA PHE A 269 -4.86 -1.01 11.92
C PHE A 269 -4.65 -1.08 13.44
N ASP A 270 -5.59 -0.57 14.24
CA ASP A 270 -5.49 -0.53 15.70
C ASP A 270 -5.76 -1.88 16.40
N GLY A 271 -6.40 -2.83 15.71
CA GLY A 271 -6.74 -4.15 16.22
C GLY A 271 -5.67 -5.22 15.99
N SER A 272 -4.45 -4.87 15.54
CA SER A 272 -3.36 -5.83 15.39
C SER A 272 -2.07 -5.37 16.08
N ALA A 273 -1.41 -6.30 16.76
CA ALA A 273 -0.06 -6.12 17.28
C ALA A 273 1.00 -6.23 16.16
N HIS A 274 0.59 -6.60 14.95
CA HIS A 274 1.40 -6.63 13.76
C HIS A 274 0.97 -5.46 12.86
N GLN A 275 1.91 -4.85 12.16
CA GLN A 275 1.66 -3.69 11.31
C GLN A 275 0.83 -4.09 10.09
N VAL A 276 -0.47 -4.25 10.29
CA VAL A 276 -1.45 -4.59 9.27
C VAL A 276 -1.99 -3.30 8.68
N PRO A 277 -1.99 -3.16 7.34
CA PRO A 277 -2.62 -2.03 6.71
C PRO A 277 -4.15 -2.12 6.86
N ALA A 278 -4.74 -1.03 7.34
CA ALA A 278 -6.14 -0.69 7.19
C ALA A 278 -6.30 0.26 6.00
N TYR A 279 -7.29 -0.01 5.16
CA TYR A 279 -7.60 0.79 3.98
C TYR A 279 -8.88 1.58 4.23
N THR A 280 -8.87 2.85 3.87
CA THR A 280 -10.02 3.75 3.95
C THR A 280 -10.33 4.24 2.55
N LEU A 281 -11.53 3.93 2.05
CA LEU A 281 -12.04 4.48 0.79
C LEU A 281 -12.90 5.70 1.11
N THR A 282 -12.52 6.85 0.58
CA THR A 282 -13.29 8.09 0.64
C THR A 282 -13.88 8.39 -0.73
N VAL A 283 -15.17 8.72 -0.77
CA VAL A 283 -15.87 9.16 -1.97
C VAL A 283 -16.50 10.53 -1.66
N PRO A 284 -15.83 11.64 -1.99
CA PRO A 284 -16.35 12.97 -1.68
C PRO A 284 -17.68 13.27 -2.38
N GLU A 285 -17.87 12.68 -3.56
CA GLU A 285 -19.06 12.88 -4.39
C GLU A 285 -19.49 11.55 -5.00
N LEU A 286 -20.79 11.24 -4.87
CA LEU A 286 -21.35 10.04 -5.48
C LEU A 286 -21.35 10.12 -7.02
N PRO A 287 -21.14 8.99 -7.72
CA PRO A 287 -21.17 8.91 -9.17
C PRO A 287 -22.55 9.25 -9.73
N GLU A 288 -22.57 9.90 -10.90
CA GLU A 288 -23.82 10.28 -11.58
C GLU A 288 -24.55 9.09 -12.21
N THR A 289 -23.81 8.03 -12.58
CA THR A 289 -24.34 6.87 -13.31
C THR A 289 -24.27 5.61 -12.47
N GLY A 290 -25.46 5.08 -12.14
CA GLY A 290 -25.63 3.80 -11.46
C GLY A 290 -24.98 3.70 -10.08
N PRO A 291 -25.24 2.62 -9.33
CA PRO A 291 -24.32 2.20 -8.29
C PRO A 291 -23.04 1.63 -8.95
N VAL A 292 -21.88 2.01 -8.45
CA VAL A 292 -20.58 1.52 -8.93
C VAL A 292 -20.08 0.44 -7.97
N GLN A 293 -19.69 -0.71 -8.50
CA GLN A 293 -19.05 -1.77 -7.71
C GLN A 293 -17.54 -1.71 -7.90
N LEU A 294 -16.82 -1.66 -6.78
CA LEU A 294 -15.37 -1.70 -6.71
C LEU A 294 -14.95 -3.01 -6.04
N LEU A 295 -14.13 -3.81 -6.73
CA LEU A 295 -13.63 -5.06 -6.19
C LEU A 295 -12.14 -4.95 -5.85
N TYR A 296 -11.80 -5.32 -4.62
CA TYR A 296 -10.43 -5.55 -4.16
C TYR A 296 -10.30 -6.95 -3.60
N LYS A 297 -9.07 -7.42 -3.48
CA LYS A 297 -8.75 -8.74 -2.96
C LYS A 297 -7.64 -8.64 -1.94
N CYS A 298 -7.72 -9.42 -0.87
CA CYS A 298 -6.64 -9.60 0.08
C CYS A 298 -6.10 -11.02 -0.07
N ALA A 299 -4.85 -11.16 -0.50
CA ALA A 299 -4.24 -12.45 -0.78
C ALA A 299 -2.95 -12.65 0.03
N ALA A 300 -2.61 -13.90 0.34
CA ALA A 300 -1.39 -14.22 1.06
C ALA A 300 -0.16 -13.82 0.24
N THR A 301 0.83 -13.19 0.88
CA THR A 301 2.08 -12.81 0.22
C THR A 301 2.84 -14.07 -0.19
N LYS A 302 3.05 -14.30 -1.50
CA LYS A 302 3.96 -15.35 -1.96
C LYS A 302 5.37 -14.92 -1.57
N LYS A 303 5.98 -15.56 -0.57
CA LYS A 303 7.38 -15.31 -0.22
C LYS A 303 8.25 -15.57 -1.45
N SER A 304 8.80 -14.50 -2.04
CA SER A 304 9.79 -14.63 -3.12
C SER A 304 11.01 -15.36 -2.56
N GLY A 305 11.20 -16.61 -2.97
CA GLY A 305 12.18 -17.48 -2.32
C GLY A 305 12.29 -18.88 -2.90
N LYS A 306 12.57 -19.01 -4.20
CA LYS A 306 13.62 -19.92 -4.70
C LYS A 306 13.81 -19.73 -6.21
N ASN A 307 14.95 -19.17 -6.60
CA ASN A 307 15.61 -19.60 -7.82
C ASN A 307 15.90 -21.10 -7.63
N ARG A 308 15.05 -21.98 -8.17
CA ARG A 308 15.35 -23.40 -8.30
C ARG A 308 15.48 -23.69 -9.78
N THR A 309 16.73 -23.69 -10.22
CA THR A 309 17.16 -24.11 -11.54
C THR A 309 16.72 -25.56 -11.80
N ARG A 310 15.72 -25.73 -12.69
CA ARG A 310 15.48 -26.84 -13.64
C ARG A 310 15.01 -28.24 -13.10
N PRO A 311 14.47 -29.12 -13.98
CA PRO A 311 13.16 -29.12 -14.67
C PRO A 311 12.20 -30.22 -14.15
N GLU A 312 10.95 -30.16 -14.62
CA GLU A 312 9.87 -31.17 -14.62
C GLU A 312 10.20 -32.58 -14.09
N GLU A 313 9.43 -33.01 -13.09
CA GLU A 313 8.72 -34.29 -13.14
C GLU A 313 7.31 -34.10 -12.53
N GLU A 314 6.34 -34.68 -13.21
CA GLU A 314 4.90 -34.61 -12.97
C GLU A 314 4.50 -35.21 -11.62
N GLY A 315 3.53 -34.58 -10.95
CA GLY A 315 2.94 -35.09 -9.72
C GLY A 315 1.68 -34.32 -9.36
N LEU A 316 0.54 -34.98 -9.57
CA LEU A 316 -0.82 -34.53 -9.35
C LEU A 316 -1.09 -33.95 -7.95
N ASP A 317 -1.94 -32.92 -7.95
CA ASP A 317 -3.03 -32.65 -7.01
C ASP A 317 -2.82 -31.66 -5.83
N SER A 318 -3.84 -30.80 -5.69
CA SER A 318 -4.03 -29.67 -4.78
C SER A 318 -3.19 -28.40 -5.02
N SER A 319 -3.62 -27.61 -6.02
CA SER A 319 -3.57 -26.15 -5.87
C SER A 319 -4.48 -25.79 -4.71
N GLU A 320 -3.97 -25.79 -3.48
CA GLU A 320 -4.54 -24.96 -2.42
C GLU A 320 -4.51 -23.52 -2.93
N THR A 321 -5.61 -23.09 -3.55
CA THR A 321 -5.87 -21.68 -3.82
C THR A 321 -5.81 -21.01 -2.45
N ALA A 322 -4.68 -20.33 -2.17
CA ALA A 322 -4.50 -19.61 -0.93
C ALA A 322 -5.76 -18.77 -0.68
N ALA A 323 -6.45 -19.02 0.44
CA ALA A 323 -7.78 -18.47 0.71
C ALA A 323 -7.78 -16.95 0.47
N GLU A 324 -8.46 -16.52 -0.60
CA GLU A 324 -8.56 -15.12 -1.01
C GLU A 324 -9.81 -14.50 -0.39
N CYS A 325 -9.69 -13.27 0.12
CA CYS A 325 -10.80 -12.52 0.69
C CYS A 325 -11.18 -11.43 -0.31
N GLU A 326 -12.41 -11.45 -0.79
CA GLU A 326 -12.93 -10.43 -1.70
C GLU A 326 -13.53 -9.29 -0.90
N VAL A 327 -13.15 -8.06 -1.23
CA VAL A 327 -13.74 -6.84 -0.66
C VAL A 327 -14.50 -6.13 -1.77
N MET A 328 -15.81 -6.22 -1.72
CA MET A 328 -16.73 -5.59 -2.67
C MET A 328 -17.32 -4.35 -2.03
N VAL A 329 -17.02 -3.18 -2.58
CA VAL A 329 -17.60 -1.91 -2.16
C VAL A 329 -18.61 -1.45 -3.20
N GLU A 330 -19.86 -1.31 -2.81
CA GLU A 330 -20.93 -0.71 -3.62
C GLU A 330 -21.04 0.78 -3.27
N VAL A 331 -20.84 1.66 -4.24
CA VAL A 331 -21.00 3.10 -4.07
C VAL A 331 -22.32 3.51 -4.71
N ALA A 332 -23.19 4.14 -3.91
CA ALA A 332 -24.52 4.56 -4.36
C ALA A 332 -24.45 5.59 -5.51
N LYS A 333 -25.50 5.62 -6.33
CA LYS A 333 -25.69 6.68 -7.32
C LYS A 333 -26.03 7.99 -6.61
N ARG A 334 -25.54 9.11 -7.13
CA ARG A 334 -25.98 10.45 -6.73
C ARG A 334 -27.51 10.56 -6.87
N PRO A 335 -28.23 11.00 -5.82
CA PRO A 335 -29.67 11.24 -5.92
C PRO A 335 -29.95 12.35 -6.95
N PRO A 336 -31.06 12.27 -7.69
CA PRO A 336 -31.42 13.32 -8.63
C PRO A 336 -31.58 14.65 -7.89
N SER A 337 -30.98 15.72 -8.44
CA SER A 337 -31.09 17.05 -7.84
C SER A 337 -32.58 17.45 -7.80
N PRO A 338 -33.10 17.91 -6.65
CA PRO A 338 -34.45 18.45 -6.57
C PRO A 338 -34.52 19.70 -7.45
N GLY A 339 -35.16 19.59 -8.61
CA GLY A 339 -35.28 20.67 -9.61
C GLY A 339 -34.91 20.31 -11.04
N SER A 340 -34.48 19.07 -11.31
CA SER A 340 -34.38 18.53 -12.67
C SER A 340 -35.65 17.78 -13.02
N ASP A 341 -36.70 18.52 -13.39
CA ASP A 341 -37.90 17.93 -14.00
C ASP A 341 -37.51 17.37 -15.38
N ASP A 342 -37.17 16.09 -15.44
CA ASP A 342 -37.20 15.32 -16.69
C ASP A 342 -38.55 14.57 -16.76
N GLU A 343 -39.64 15.34 -16.70
CA GLU A 343 -40.97 14.89 -17.13
C GLU A 343 -41.06 14.91 -18.65
N THR A 344 -40.24 14.12 -19.36
CA THR A 344 -40.52 13.81 -20.77
C THR A 344 -39.97 12.45 -21.20
N SER A 345 -40.56 11.34 -20.73
CA SER A 345 -40.51 10.12 -21.57
C SER A 345 -41.56 9.03 -21.34
N GLU A 346 -42.17 8.88 -20.15
CA GLU A 346 -43.05 7.73 -19.91
C GLU A 346 -44.57 8.00 -19.93
N GLN A 347 -45.03 9.26 -20.07
CA GLN A 347 -46.47 9.57 -20.12
C GLN A 347 -47.07 9.65 -21.54
N ARG A 348 -46.28 9.44 -22.62
CA ARG A 348 -46.74 9.61 -24.02
C ARG A 348 -46.91 8.30 -24.81
N ARG A 349 -47.14 7.16 -24.14
CA ARG A 349 -47.38 5.87 -24.80
C ARG A 349 -48.70 5.15 -24.49
N THR A 350 -49.65 5.78 -23.79
CA THR A 350 -50.92 5.11 -23.44
C THR A 350 -52.20 5.89 -23.77
N ASN A 351 -52.21 6.78 -24.77
CA ASN A 351 -53.45 7.43 -25.24
C ASN A 351 -53.51 7.59 -26.76
N LEU A 352 -53.39 6.48 -27.51
CA LEU A 352 -53.69 6.48 -28.94
C LEU A 352 -54.35 5.18 -29.42
N VAL A 353 -55.34 4.65 -28.69
CA VAL A 353 -56.32 3.70 -29.23
C VAL A 353 -57.66 3.92 -28.54
N ALA A 354 -58.74 3.98 -29.34
CA ALA A 354 -60.14 4.24 -28.98
C ALA A 354 -60.41 5.73 -28.69
N VAL A 355 -61.25 6.47 -29.43
CA VAL A 355 -62.63 6.17 -29.82
C VAL A 355 -62.97 6.95 -31.10
N SER A 356 -63.38 6.28 -32.17
CA SER A 356 -64.12 6.92 -33.26
C SER A 356 -65.02 5.89 -33.93
N SER A 357 -66.21 5.67 -33.39
CA SER A 357 -67.32 4.93 -34.03
C SER A 357 -68.63 5.10 -33.24
N VAL A 358 -69.39 6.18 -33.48
CA VAL A 358 -70.86 6.23 -33.30
C VAL A 358 -71.38 7.31 -34.28
N ALA A 359 -71.76 6.94 -35.51
CA ALA A 359 -73.15 6.69 -35.92
C ALA A 359 -74.10 7.90 -35.73
N PHE A 360 -74.18 8.75 -36.76
CA PHE A 360 -75.25 9.72 -36.97
C PHE A 360 -76.45 9.00 -37.60
N LEU A 361 -77.58 8.92 -36.91
CA LEU A 361 -78.89 8.71 -37.54
C LEU A 361 -80.05 9.23 -36.66
N LEU A 362 -80.84 10.14 -37.28
CA LEU A 362 -82.26 10.50 -37.04
C LEU A 362 -82.53 11.39 -35.80
N ALA A 363 -83.37 12.43 -35.85
CA ALA A 363 -84.62 12.61 -36.61
C ALA A 363 -84.99 14.12 -36.76
N PRO A 364 -86.03 14.46 -37.56
CA PRO A 364 -86.38 15.82 -37.97
C PRO A 364 -87.43 16.47 -37.06
N TYR A 365 -87.47 17.80 -36.99
CA TYR A 365 -88.70 18.53 -36.68
C TYR A 365 -88.82 19.79 -37.53
N ILE A 366 -89.81 19.77 -38.42
CA ILE A 366 -90.44 20.92 -39.06
C ILE A 366 -91.38 21.55 -38.03
N VAL A 367 -91.28 22.85 -37.77
CA VAL A 367 -92.43 23.74 -37.51
C VAL A 367 -92.11 25.13 -38.07
N VAL A 368 -93.06 25.65 -38.83
CA VAL A 368 -93.13 26.93 -39.56
C VAL A 368 -93.74 28.02 -38.65
N ILE A 369 -93.70 29.28 -39.11
CA ILE A 369 -94.53 30.45 -38.77
C ILE A 369 -93.82 31.44 -37.82
N ALA A 370 -93.67 32.75 -38.09
CA ALA A 370 -94.30 33.70 -39.02
C ALA A 370 -93.27 34.66 -39.65
#